data_AF-A0A3L6RD72-F1
#
_entry.id   AF-A0A3L6RD72-F1
#
_cell.length_a   1.000
_cell.length_b   1.000
_cell.length_c   1.000
_cell.angle_alpha   90.00
_cell.angle_beta   90.00
_cell.angle_gamma   90.00
#
_symmetry.space_group_name_H-M   'P 1'
#
loop_
_entity.id
_entity.type
_entity.pdbx_description
1 polymer ?
#
loop_
_entity_poly.entity_id
_entity_poly.type
_entity_poly.pdbx_seq_one_letter_code
_entity_poly.pdbx_strand_id
1 'polypeptide(L)'
;MRTLLSNKADKLKIPFQFSSVIGRLETLDFSNLRNTLYVKYGEAIAISCSLRMHRLLMVDEKVSCSGIGQLQKMANIAQLKKMASSVYSPASTLNYPQTPSPQCQTLILLDSFLNAVRVLKPNIMLVMEQDANHNALLFCDRFVEAFNYYAALFDCLHALVAANPRRADERARVERMILGEEIKNILVCEESIGTSDMKG
;
A
#
# COMPACT_ATOMS: atom_id res chain seq x y z
N MET A 1 15.55 18.51 -5.37
CA MET A 1 15.72 17.37 -6.31
C MET A 1 16.10 17.85 -7.71
N ARG A 2 15.28 18.64 -8.43
CA ARG A 2 15.58 19.17 -9.78
C ARG A 2 17.03 19.67 -9.95
N THR A 3 17.43 20.68 -9.17
CA THR A 3 18.76 21.31 -9.27
C THR A 3 19.89 20.32 -9.06
N LEU A 4 19.77 19.44 -8.08
CA LEU A 4 20.76 18.38 -7.81
C LEU A 4 20.92 17.44 -9.01
N LEU A 5 19.81 17.01 -9.62
CA LEU A 5 19.83 16.11 -10.77
C LEU A 5 20.40 16.79 -12.01
N SER A 6 19.98 18.03 -12.30
CA SER A 6 20.53 18.83 -13.41
C SER A 6 22.04 19.02 -13.26
N ASN A 7 22.50 19.47 -12.09
CA ASN A 7 23.93 19.64 -11.83
C ASN A 7 24.73 18.33 -11.98
N LYS A 8 24.12 17.18 -11.65
CA LYS A 8 24.77 15.88 -11.82
C LYS A 8 24.81 15.45 -13.29
N ALA A 9 23.74 15.69 -14.04
CA ALA A 9 23.67 15.41 -15.48
C ALA A 9 24.66 16.27 -16.27
N ASP A 10 24.77 17.56 -15.94
CA ASP A 10 25.72 18.50 -16.56
C ASP A 10 27.16 18.02 -16.38
N LYS A 11 27.51 17.57 -15.17
CA LYS A 11 28.83 16.99 -14.87
C LYS A 11 29.12 15.72 -15.69
N LEU A 12 28.09 14.95 -16.01
CA LEU A 12 28.19 13.74 -16.83
C LEU A 12 28.06 14.04 -18.34
N LYS A 13 27.79 15.30 -18.72
CA LYS A 13 27.53 15.73 -20.10
C LYS A 13 26.36 14.97 -20.74
N ILE A 14 25.34 14.63 -19.95
CA ILE A 14 24.14 13.93 -20.41
C ILE A 14 23.01 14.95 -20.58
N PRO A 15 22.35 15.05 -21.76
CA PRO A 15 21.16 15.86 -21.92
C PRO A 15 20.05 15.42 -20.95
N PHE A 16 19.54 16.36 -20.14
CA PHE A 16 18.60 16.02 -19.08
C PHE A 16 17.52 17.10 -18.90
N GLN A 17 16.27 16.66 -18.74
CA GLN A 17 15.11 17.49 -18.45
C GLN A 17 14.36 16.95 -17.24
N PHE A 18 13.96 17.84 -16.32
CA PHE A 18 13.17 17.48 -15.14
C PHE A 18 11.81 18.19 -15.12
N SER A 19 10.76 17.41 -15.36
CA SER A 19 9.37 17.85 -15.24
C SER A 19 8.81 17.44 -13.88
N SER A 20 8.28 18.40 -13.12
CA SER A 20 7.67 18.14 -11.82
C SER A 20 6.16 18.13 -11.97
N VAL A 21 5.50 17.12 -11.42
CA VAL A 21 4.04 17.07 -11.28
C VAL A 21 3.74 17.15 -9.78
N ILE A 22 2.91 18.11 -9.36
CA ILE A 22 2.56 18.35 -7.96
C ILE A 22 1.17 17.79 -7.71
N GLY A 23 1.04 16.88 -6.74
CA GLY A 23 -0.24 16.29 -6.37
C GLY A 23 -0.08 14.98 -5.60
N ARG A 24 -1.20 14.38 -5.21
CA ARG A 24 -1.26 13.02 -4.68
C ARG A 24 -1.54 12.03 -5.81
N LEU A 25 -1.19 10.76 -5.62
CA LEU A 25 -1.39 9.75 -6.66
C LEU A 25 -2.90 9.51 -6.88
N GLU A 26 -3.66 9.49 -5.79
CA GLU A 26 -5.11 9.33 -5.77
C GLU A 26 -5.89 10.49 -6.42
N THR A 27 -5.26 11.65 -6.63
CA THR A 27 -5.91 12.84 -7.24
C THR A 27 -5.47 13.09 -8.68
N LEU A 28 -4.72 12.18 -9.28
CA LEU A 28 -4.11 12.37 -10.59
C LEU A 28 -5.12 12.01 -11.69
N ASP A 29 -5.21 12.82 -12.74
CA ASP A 29 -6.11 12.54 -13.86
C ASP A 29 -5.58 11.38 -14.71
N PHE A 30 -6.10 10.18 -14.44
CA PHE A 30 -5.76 8.96 -15.17
C PHE A 30 -6.32 8.93 -16.60
N SER A 31 -7.42 9.65 -16.88
CA SER A 31 -8.02 9.70 -18.22
C SER A 31 -7.10 10.40 -19.22
N ASN A 32 -6.28 11.34 -18.73
CA ASN A 32 -5.35 12.12 -19.53
C ASN A 32 -3.88 11.97 -19.10
N LEU A 33 -3.52 10.80 -18.54
CA LEU A 33 -2.24 10.57 -17.87
C LEU A 33 -1.00 10.95 -18.70
N ARG A 34 -1.05 10.73 -20.03
CA ARG A 34 0.04 11.09 -20.95
C ARG A 34 0.35 12.59 -20.91
N ASN A 35 -0.68 13.43 -20.94
CA ASN A 35 -0.53 14.88 -20.89
C ASN A 35 -0.18 15.33 -19.46
N THR A 36 -0.80 14.73 -18.45
CA THR A 36 -0.50 15.01 -17.03
C THR A 36 0.97 14.78 -16.68
N LEU A 37 1.59 13.73 -17.26
CA LEU A 37 2.99 13.38 -17.06
C LEU A 37 3.94 13.95 -18.13
N TYR A 38 3.44 14.77 -19.07
CA TYR A 38 4.21 15.35 -20.17
C TYR A 38 4.98 14.31 -21.02
N VAL A 39 4.39 13.12 -21.23
CA VAL A 39 5.02 12.01 -21.95
C VAL A 39 4.86 12.17 -23.46
N LYS A 40 5.98 12.32 -24.18
CA LYS A 40 5.97 12.49 -25.64
C LYS A 40 5.75 11.15 -26.35
N TYR A 41 5.30 11.21 -27.60
CA TYR A 41 5.20 10.02 -28.45
C TYR A 41 6.58 9.63 -28.99
N GLY A 42 6.86 8.33 -29.06
CA GLY A 42 8.12 7.79 -29.57
C GLY A 42 9.27 7.70 -28.57
N GLU A 43 9.11 8.23 -27.35
CA GLU A 43 10.09 8.07 -26.27
C GLU A 43 9.91 6.71 -25.57
N ALA A 44 11.01 6.08 -25.16
CA ALA A 44 10.98 4.92 -24.28
C ALA A 44 10.58 5.36 -22.87
N ILE A 45 9.63 4.64 -22.27
CA ILE A 45 9.02 5.01 -20.99
C ILE A 45 9.38 3.95 -19.95
N ALA A 46 9.97 4.40 -18.85
CA ALA A 46 10.16 3.60 -17.65
C ALA A 46 9.34 4.21 -16.50
N ILE A 47 8.55 3.39 -15.82
CA ILE A 47 7.74 3.80 -14.67
C ILE A 47 8.28 3.14 -13.42
N SER A 48 8.53 3.91 -12.37
CA SER A 48 8.92 3.41 -11.04
C SER A 48 7.90 3.86 -10.01
N CYS A 49 7.22 2.90 -9.39
CA CYS A 49 6.25 3.11 -8.33
C CYS A 49 6.78 2.48 -7.03
N SER A 50 7.10 3.30 -6.03
CA SER A 50 7.73 2.84 -4.79
C SER A 50 6.90 3.24 -3.58
N LEU A 51 6.26 2.28 -2.91
CA LEU A 51 5.45 2.45 -1.69
C LEU A 51 4.31 3.46 -1.88
N ARG A 52 3.56 3.36 -2.99
CA ARG A 52 2.48 4.32 -3.32
C ARG A 52 1.21 3.66 -3.82
N MET A 53 1.28 2.50 -4.45
CA MET A 53 0.11 1.85 -5.05
C MET A 53 -0.87 1.35 -4.01
N HIS A 54 -0.40 0.96 -2.82
CA HIS A 54 -1.29 0.57 -1.71
C HIS A 54 -2.28 1.66 -1.31
N ARG A 55 -1.99 2.95 -1.60
CA ARG A 55 -2.91 4.07 -1.36
C ARG A 55 -4.13 4.06 -2.28
N LEU A 56 -4.06 3.34 -3.40
CA LEU A 56 -5.15 3.21 -4.37
C LEU A 56 -6.09 2.04 -4.04
N LEU A 57 -5.80 1.29 -2.97
CA LEU A 57 -6.60 0.14 -2.52
C LEU A 57 -7.85 0.54 -1.71
N MET A 58 -8.31 1.80 -1.81
CA MET A 58 -9.51 2.26 -1.09
C MET A 58 -10.75 1.49 -1.56
N VAL A 59 -11.56 1.09 -0.59
CA VAL A 59 -12.81 0.38 -0.80
C VAL A 59 -13.88 1.39 -1.21
N ASP A 60 -14.68 1.06 -2.23
CA ASP A 60 -15.82 1.89 -2.64
C ASP A 60 -16.86 1.97 -1.50
N GLU A 61 -17.11 3.18 -0.98
CA GLU A 61 -18.16 3.48 0.01
C GLU A 61 -19.58 3.11 -0.47
N LYS A 62 -19.78 2.75 -1.75
CA LYS A 62 -21.09 2.34 -2.27
C LYS A 62 -21.62 1.00 -1.74
N VAL A 63 -20.85 0.25 -0.96
CA VAL A 63 -21.46 -0.70 -0.03
C VAL A 63 -21.75 0.09 1.24
N SER A 64 -22.98 0.61 1.35
CA SER A 64 -23.49 1.13 2.61
C SER A 64 -23.34 0.04 3.66
N CYS A 65 -22.24 0.07 4.38
CA CYS A 65 -22.01 -0.83 5.46
C CYS A 65 -22.66 -0.19 6.67
N SER A 66 -23.97 -0.40 6.79
CA SER A 66 -24.56 -0.36 8.12
C SER A 66 -23.68 -1.26 9.00
N GLY A 67 -23.33 -0.84 10.21
CA GLY A 67 -22.43 -1.62 11.08
C GLY A 67 -22.86 -3.09 11.23
N ILE A 68 -24.15 -3.36 11.02
CA ILE A 68 -24.76 -4.69 10.93
C ILE A 68 -24.23 -5.52 9.75
N GLY A 69 -24.11 -4.95 8.54
CA GLY A 69 -23.62 -5.65 7.35
C GLY A 69 -22.13 -6.04 7.45
N GLN A 70 -21.33 -5.22 8.14
CA GLN A 70 -19.91 -5.52 8.40
C GLN A 70 -19.81 -6.62 9.44
N LEU A 71 -20.50 -6.51 10.58
CA LEU A 71 -20.54 -7.55 11.62
C LEU A 71 -21.05 -8.89 11.08
N GLN A 72 -22.04 -8.89 10.20
CA GLN A 72 -22.55 -10.11 9.60
C GLN A 72 -21.54 -10.73 8.62
N LYS A 73 -20.84 -9.92 7.80
CA LYS A 73 -19.71 -10.40 6.97
C LYS A 73 -18.57 -10.94 7.84
N MET A 74 -18.24 -10.26 8.94
CA MET A 74 -17.22 -10.69 9.89
C MET A 74 -17.62 -12.02 10.56
N ALA A 75 -18.88 -12.16 10.97
CA ALA A 75 -19.41 -13.40 11.53
C ALA A 75 -19.35 -14.56 10.51
N ASN A 76 -19.73 -14.31 9.26
CA ASN A 76 -19.66 -15.32 8.20
C ASN A 76 -18.21 -15.74 7.91
N ILE A 77 -17.26 -14.80 7.87
CA ILE A 77 -15.83 -15.11 7.66
C ILE A 77 -15.25 -15.85 8.87
N ALA A 78 -15.57 -15.43 10.10
CA ALA A 78 -15.13 -16.10 11.32
C ALA A 78 -15.67 -17.53 11.40
N GLN A 79 -16.93 -17.75 11.00
CA GLN A 79 -17.52 -19.08 10.86
C GLN A 79 -16.81 -19.93 9.80
N LEU A 80 -16.52 -19.36 8.61
CA LEU A 80 -15.77 -20.05 7.56
C LEU A 80 -14.36 -20.45 8.03
N LYS A 81 -13.65 -19.54 8.71
CA LYS A 81 -12.32 -19.83 9.30
C LYS A 81 -12.39 -20.94 10.34
N LYS A 82 -13.44 -20.94 11.19
CA LYS A 82 -13.67 -21.97 12.21
C LYS A 82 -14.02 -23.33 11.60
N MET A 83 -14.69 -23.36 10.46
CA MET A 83 -14.92 -24.59 9.68
C MET A 83 -13.65 -25.08 8.99
N ALA A 84 -12.79 -24.18 8.50
CA ALA A 84 -11.51 -24.56 7.91
C ALA A 84 -10.50 -25.08 8.95
N SER A 85 -10.58 -24.63 10.21
CA SER A 85 -9.68 -25.08 11.28
C SER A 85 -10.05 -26.43 11.91
N SER A 86 -11.20 -27.04 11.56
CA SER A 86 -11.54 -28.39 12.03
C SER A 86 -10.95 -29.51 11.17
N VAL A 87 -10.26 -29.15 10.08
CA VAL A 87 -9.58 -30.09 9.17
C VAL A 87 -8.07 -29.92 9.33
N TYR A 88 -7.52 -30.46 10.42
CA TYR A 88 -6.07 -30.72 10.50
C TYR A 88 -5.82 -32.23 10.60
N SER A 89 -5.14 -32.75 9.58
CA SER A 89 -4.22 -33.88 9.71
C SER A 89 -2.87 -33.43 9.13
N PRO A 90 -1.72 -33.83 9.73
CA PRO A 90 -0.44 -33.26 9.40
C PRO A 90 0.25 -34.07 8.29
N ALA A 91 0.52 -33.44 7.15
CA ALA A 91 1.58 -33.87 6.24
C ALA A 91 1.98 -32.70 5.35
N SER A 92 3.23 -32.27 5.49
CA SER A 92 3.86 -31.28 4.63
C SER A 92 3.90 -31.77 3.18
N THR A 93 3.35 -30.99 2.27
CA THR A 93 3.84 -30.85 0.91
C THR A 93 3.39 -29.49 0.41
N LEU A 94 4.33 -28.75 -0.18
CA LEU A 94 4.22 -27.40 -0.69
C LEU A 94 3.08 -27.31 -1.71
N ASN A 95 1.87 -27.02 -1.24
CA ASN A 95 0.67 -26.79 -2.03
C ASN A 95 -0.12 -25.71 -1.29
N TYR A 96 -0.02 -24.46 -1.75
CA TYR A 96 -0.87 -23.39 -1.29
C TYR A 96 -2.33 -23.75 -1.64
N PRO A 97 -3.23 -23.95 -0.67
CA PRO A 97 -4.65 -24.02 -0.99
C PRO A 97 -5.06 -22.61 -1.42
N GLN A 98 -5.32 -22.43 -2.72
CA GLN A 98 -6.05 -21.26 -3.18
C GLN A 98 -7.50 -21.39 -2.68
N THR A 99 -7.75 -20.92 -1.47
CA THR A 99 -9.10 -20.49 -1.12
C THR A 99 -9.38 -19.25 -1.98
N PRO A 100 -10.48 -19.21 -2.76
CA PRO A 100 -10.88 -17.97 -3.39
C PRO A 100 -11.22 -17.02 -2.24
N SER A 101 -10.29 -16.11 -1.94
CA SER A 101 -10.55 -15.01 -1.03
C SER A 101 -11.77 -14.27 -1.56
N PRO A 102 -12.77 -13.93 -0.72
CA PRO A 102 -13.86 -13.07 -1.13
C PRO A 102 -13.33 -11.63 -1.26
N GLN A 103 -12.53 -11.37 -2.28
CA GLN A 103 -12.03 -10.06 -2.67
C GLN A 103 -12.77 -9.64 -3.94
N CYS A 104 -14.09 -9.52 -3.83
CA CYS A 104 -14.89 -8.78 -4.80
C CYS A 104 -15.26 -7.45 -4.14
N GLN A 105 -14.27 -6.58 -4.01
CA GLN A 105 -14.47 -5.16 -3.71
C GLN A 105 -13.59 -4.39 -4.68
N THR A 106 -14.25 -3.70 -5.61
CA THR A 106 -13.65 -3.04 -6.77
C THR A 106 -12.62 -2.01 -6.34
N LEU A 107 -11.36 -2.23 -6.71
CA LEU A 107 -10.25 -1.29 -6.51
C LEU A 107 -10.26 -0.24 -7.62
N ILE A 108 -11.36 0.52 -7.73
CA ILE A 108 -11.69 1.38 -8.89
C ILE A 108 -10.51 2.29 -9.26
N LEU A 109 -9.83 2.86 -8.27
CA LEU A 109 -8.69 3.75 -8.49
C LEU A 109 -7.44 3.01 -8.96
N LEU A 110 -7.13 1.85 -8.39
CA LEU A 110 -5.99 1.03 -8.80
C LEU A 110 -6.19 0.53 -10.24
N ASP A 111 -7.37 0.00 -10.55
CA ASP A 111 -7.69 -0.50 -11.88
C ASP A 111 -7.62 0.62 -12.92
N SER A 112 -8.17 1.79 -12.59
CA SER A 112 -8.10 2.99 -13.44
C SER A 112 -6.65 3.43 -13.67
N PHE A 113 -5.83 3.45 -12.60
CA PHE A 113 -4.41 3.80 -12.70
C PHE A 113 -3.65 2.81 -13.58
N LEU A 114 -3.78 1.51 -13.33
CA LEU A 114 -3.09 0.47 -14.11
C LEU A 114 -3.52 0.46 -15.57
N ASN A 115 -4.81 0.69 -15.85
CA ASN A 115 -5.30 0.85 -17.20
C ASN A 115 -4.70 2.08 -17.89
N ALA A 116 -4.63 3.23 -17.22
CA ALA A 116 -4.00 4.42 -17.75
C ALA A 116 -2.50 4.22 -18.00
N VAL A 117 -1.79 3.57 -17.08
CA VAL A 117 -0.38 3.18 -17.27
C VAL A 117 -0.22 2.25 -18.47
N ARG A 118 -1.09 1.26 -18.64
CA ARG A 118 -1.08 0.37 -19.80
C ARG A 118 -1.25 1.12 -21.12
N VAL A 119 -2.10 2.14 -21.17
CA VAL A 119 -2.29 3.02 -22.35
C VAL A 119 -1.02 3.81 -22.68
N LEU A 120 -0.19 4.16 -21.69
CA LEU A 120 1.12 4.79 -21.95
C LEU A 120 2.08 3.85 -22.70
N LYS A 121 1.87 2.52 -22.63
CA LYS A 121 2.74 1.49 -23.17
C LYS A 121 4.19 1.61 -22.65
N PRO A 122 4.42 1.53 -21.33
CA PRO A 122 5.77 1.57 -20.79
C PRO A 122 6.59 0.37 -21.27
N ASN A 123 7.89 0.60 -21.47
CA ASN A 123 8.85 -0.46 -21.75
C ASN A 123 9.11 -1.30 -20.50
N ILE A 124 9.14 -0.65 -19.33
CA ILE A 124 9.31 -1.30 -18.05
C ILE A 124 8.50 -0.57 -16.97
N MET A 125 7.89 -1.35 -16.09
CA MET A 125 7.26 -0.85 -14.86
C MET A 125 7.88 -1.59 -13.68
N LEU A 126 8.50 -0.83 -12.77
CA LEU A 126 9.02 -1.32 -11.49
C LEU A 126 8.03 -0.97 -10.39
N VAL A 127 7.61 -1.97 -9.64
CA VAL A 127 6.72 -1.83 -8.48
C VAL A 127 7.46 -2.33 -7.25
N MET A 128 7.55 -1.48 -6.22
CA MET A 128 8.08 -1.83 -4.90
C MET A 128 7.01 -1.50 -3.88
N GLU A 129 6.46 -2.51 -3.21
CA GLU A 129 5.41 -2.37 -2.20
C GLU A 129 5.77 -3.18 -0.95
N GLN A 130 5.12 -2.87 0.17
CA GLN A 130 5.23 -3.67 1.38
C GLN A 130 4.56 -5.03 1.14
N ASP A 131 5.26 -6.11 1.49
CA ASP A 131 4.73 -7.47 1.39
C ASP A 131 4.10 -7.88 2.73
N ALA A 132 2.88 -7.39 2.97
CA ALA A 132 2.13 -7.66 4.17
C ALA A 132 0.63 -7.46 3.95
N ASN A 133 -0.20 -8.30 4.57
CA ASN A 133 -1.66 -8.19 4.48
C ASN A 133 -2.25 -7.17 5.49
N HIS A 134 -1.78 -5.93 5.43
CA HIS A 134 -2.21 -4.87 6.34
C HIS A 134 -3.61 -4.30 6.05
N ASN A 135 -4.25 -4.71 4.95
CA ASN A 135 -5.60 -4.28 4.58
C ASN A 135 -6.65 -5.39 4.80
N ALA A 136 -6.39 -6.32 5.72
CA ALA A 136 -7.35 -7.36 6.06
C ALA A 136 -8.65 -6.76 6.63
N LEU A 137 -9.79 -7.40 6.35
CA LEU A 137 -11.10 -6.90 6.78
C LEU A 137 -11.27 -6.90 8.31
N LEU A 138 -10.73 -7.91 8.99
CA LEU A 138 -10.84 -8.05 10.44
C LEU A 138 -9.70 -7.33 11.15
N PHE A 139 -10.02 -6.55 12.18
CA PHE A 139 -9.01 -5.90 13.03
C PHE A 139 -8.00 -6.91 13.58
N CYS A 140 -8.45 -8.05 14.11
CA CYS A 140 -7.55 -9.06 14.66
C CYS A 140 -6.54 -9.58 13.63
N ASP A 141 -6.97 -9.75 12.36
CA ASP A 141 -6.08 -10.18 11.29
C ASP A 141 -5.05 -9.07 10.98
N ARG A 142 -5.48 -7.80 10.87
CA ARG A 142 -4.56 -6.66 10.67
C ARG A 142 -3.58 -6.50 11.82
N PHE A 143 -4.05 -6.68 13.06
CA PHE A 143 -3.23 -6.54 14.26
C PHE A 143 -2.14 -7.60 14.32
N VAL A 144 -2.48 -8.87 14.13
CA VAL A 144 -1.51 -9.98 14.15
C VAL A 144 -0.50 -9.82 13.03
N GLU A 145 -0.97 -9.49 11.82
CA GLU A 145 -0.09 -9.28 10.66
C GLU A 145 0.88 -8.12 10.90
N ALA A 146 0.37 -6.95 11.28
CA ALA A 146 1.19 -5.77 11.55
C ALA A 146 2.17 -6.03 12.69
N PHE A 147 1.73 -6.66 13.78
CA PHE A 147 2.60 -6.99 14.90
C PHE A 147 3.81 -7.82 14.44
N ASN A 148 3.58 -8.91 13.71
CA ASN A 148 4.65 -9.77 13.23
C ASN A 148 5.57 -9.06 12.22
N TYR A 149 4.97 -8.34 11.26
CA TYR A 149 5.73 -7.62 10.23
C TYR A 149 6.64 -6.55 10.82
N TYR A 150 6.10 -5.69 11.69
CA TYR A 150 6.90 -4.62 12.28
C TYR A 150 7.88 -5.15 13.33
N ALA A 151 7.56 -6.20 14.09
CA ALA A 151 8.54 -6.81 15.01
C ALA A 151 9.85 -7.17 14.29
N ALA A 152 9.76 -7.80 13.11
CA ALA A 152 10.94 -8.10 12.29
C ALA A 152 11.71 -6.84 11.85
N LEU A 153 11.01 -5.77 11.48
CA LEU A 153 11.65 -4.49 11.13
C LEU A 153 12.34 -3.83 12.32
N PHE A 154 11.71 -3.85 13.50
CA PHE A 154 12.30 -3.36 14.75
C PHE A 154 13.56 -4.15 15.12
N ASP A 155 13.55 -5.47 14.96
CA ASP A 155 14.73 -6.33 15.17
C ASP A 155 15.87 -5.99 14.20
N CYS A 156 15.56 -5.77 12.91
CA CYS A 156 16.55 -5.33 11.92
C CYS A 156 17.17 -3.97 12.27
N LEU A 157 16.35 -3.00 12.70
CA LEU A 157 16.83 -1.68 13.13
C LEU A 157 17.66 -1.77 14.42
N HIS A 158 17.28 -2.64 15.35
CA HIS A 158 18.03 -2.89 16.57
C HIS A 158 19.42 -3.46 16.26
N ALA A 159 19.48 -4.48 15.38
CA ALA A 159 20.75 -5.07 14.92
C ALA A 159 21.66 -4.04 14.24
N LEU A 160 21.09 -3.11 13.46
CA LEU A 160 21.84 -2.02 12.83
C LEU A 160 22.48 -1.07 13.85
N VAL A 161 21.75 -0.70 14.90
CA VAL A 161 22.29 0.18 15.96
C VAL A 161 23.31 -0.55 16.82
N ALA A 162 23.13 -1.85 17.06
CA ALA A 162 24.15 -2.67 17.73
C ALA A 162 25.48 -2.65 16.95
N ALA A 163 25.42 -2.68 15.62
CA ALA A 163 26.61 -2.55 14.76
C ALA A 163 27.14 -1.11 14.63
N ASN A 164 26.29 -0.09 14.81
CA ASN A 164 26.68 1.31 14.74
C ASN A 164 25.92 2.19 15.75
N PRO A 165 26.45 2.35 16.98
CA PRO A 165 25.77 3.07 18.06
C PRO A 165 25.47 4.54 17.78
N ARG A 166 26.19 5.17 16.82
CA ARG A 166 25.98 6.58 16.46
C ARG A 166 24.63 6.84 15.78
N ARG A 167 23.92 5.79 15.36
CA ARG A 167 22.61 5.88 14.70
C ARG A 167 21.41 5.72 15.63
N ALA A 168 21.61 5.70 16.95
CA ALA A 168 20.52 5.52 17.91
C ALA A 168 19.40 6.57 17.76
N ASP A 169 19.76 7.84 17.56
CA ASP A 169 18.79 8.93 17.36
C ASP A 169 18.05 8.80 16.02
N GLU A 170 18.74 8.38 14.95
CA GLU A 170 18.14 8.13 13.65
C GLU A 170 17.12 6.98 13.73
N ARG A 171 17.47 5.90 14.44
CA ARG A 171 16.57 4.78 14.73
C ARG A 171 15.31 5.26 15.44
N ALA A 172 15.46 5.98 16.55
CA ALA A 172 14.31 6.46 17.32
C ALA A 172 13.37 7.35 16.48
N ARG A 173 13.93 8.13 15.54
CA ARG A 173 13.13 8.92 14.58
C ARG A 173 12.40 8.05 13.56
N VAL A 174 13.06 7.06 12.97
CA VAL A 174 12.43 6.13 12.01
C VAL A 174 11.32 5.34 12.68
N GLU A 175 11.59 4.76 13.85
CA GLU A 175 10.61 3.98 14.62
C GLU A 175 9.38 4.81 14.98
N ARG A 176 9.58 6.06 15.45
CA ARG A 176 8.47 6.90 15.91
C ARG A 176 7.71 7.57 14.76
N MET A 177 8.43 8.18 13.82
CA MET A 177 7.83 9.08 12.82
C MET A 177 7.45 8.39 11.52
N ILE A 178 7.97 7.19 11.27
CA ILE A 178 7.67 6.41 10.06
C ILE A 178 6.88 5.17 10.46
N LEU A 179 7.53 4.21 11.15
CA LEU A 179 6.90 2.93 11.48
C LEU A 179 5.71 3.10 12.42
N GLY A 180 5.83 3.95 13.45
CA GLY A 180 4.77 4.22 14.41
C GLY A 180 3.52 4.84 13.76
N GLU A 181 3.70 5.76 12.81
CA GLU A 181 2.58 6.35 12.07
C GLU A 181 1.96 5.35 11.09
N GLU A 182 2.75 4.49 10.44
CA GLU A 182 2.22 3.41 9.60
C GLU A 182 1.40 2.41 10.43
N ILE A 183 1.91 1.93 11.56
CA ILE A 183 1.19 1.06 12.49
C ILE A 183 -0.11 1.70 12.95
N LYS A 184 -0.06 2.99 13.34
CA LYS A 184 -1.25 3.74 13.76
C LYS A 184 -2.28 3.81 12.64
N ASN A 185 -1.88 4.07 11.40
CA ASN A 185 -2.79 4.11 10.26
C ASN A 185 -3.42 2.73 9.99
N ILE A 186 -2.67 1.63 10.15
CA ILE A 186 -3.18 0.27 9.93
C ILE A 186 -4.21 -0.14 11.01
N LEU A 187 -3.97 0.26 12.27
CA LEU A 187 -4.75 -0.20 13.42
C LEU A 187 -5.88 0.74 13.84
N VAL A 188 -5.71 2.05 13.69
CA VAL A 188 -6.61 3.08 14.26
C VAL A 188 -7.53 3.70 13.21
N CYS A 189 -7.15 3.72 11.94
CA CYS A 189 -8.03 4.20 10.87
C CYS A 189 -9.05 3.11 10.50
N GLU A 190 -10.03 2.90 11.38
CA GLU A 190 -11.37 2.54 10.90
C GLU A 190 -11.98 3.80 10.28
N GLU A 191 -12.48 3.73 9.06
CA GLU A 191 -13.23 4.81 8.44
C GLU A 191 -14.35 5.22 9.40
N SER A 192 -14.24 6.41 9.97
CA SER A 192 -15.19 6.96 10.92
C SER A 192 -16.54 7.10 10.22
N ILE A 193 -17.49 6.23 10.55
CA ILE A 193 -18.91 6.46 10.33
C ILE A 193 -19.24 7.79 11.01
N GLY A 194 -19.56 8.80 10.20
CA GLY A 194 -20.02 10.09 10.67
C GLY A 194 -21.29 9.92 11.49
N THR A 195 -21.17 10.05 12.81
CA THR A 195 -22.30 10.40 13.67
C THR A 195 -22.43 11.92 13.71
N SER A 196 -22.81 12.52 12.58
CA SER A 196 -23.48 13.81 12.57
C SER A 196 -24.95 13.53 12.30
N ASP A 197 -25.72 13.48 13.39
CA ASP A 197 -27.14 13.84 13.49
C ASP A 197 -27.82 12.96 14.55
N MET A 198 -27.95 13.50 15.76
CA MET A 198 -29.14 13.40 16.61
C MET A 198 -28.90 14.12 17.95
N LYS A 199 -29.14 15.43 17.95
CA LYS A 199 -29.77 16.21 19.04
C LYS A 199 -30.51 17.35 18.30
N GLY A 200 -31.84 17.40 18.23
CA GLY A 200 -32.79 17.21 19.32
C GLY A 200 -32.99 18.58 19.96
#